data_AF-A0A7W2FV13-F1
#
_entry.id   AF-A0A7W2FV13-F1
#
_cell.length_a   1.000
_cell.length_b   1.000
_cell.length_c   1.000
_cell.angle_alpha   90.00
_cell.angle_beta   90.00
_cell.angle_gamma   90.00
#
_symmetry.space_group_name_H-M   'P 1'
#
loop_
_entity.id
_entity.type
_entity.pdbx_description
1 polymer ?
#
loop_
_entity_poly.entity_id
_entity_poly.type
_entity_poly.pdbx_seq_one_letter_code
_entity_poly.pdbx_strand_id
1 'polypeptide(L)'
;AAGAGKSSLALQLIAFGARLISDDRTELRAVDGTLVAHPAPNIAGKIEARGLGILSVPAAPPTPVAALVDLDQIETARLPPFRIRRMLDVDLPLLHKVDSPSFAAAL
;
A
#
# COMPACT_ATOMS: atom_id res chain seq x y z
N ALA A 1 -0.64 -12.15 2.81
CA ALA A 1 0.23 -13.30 2.50
C ALA A 1 1.06 -13.00 1.24
N ALA A 2 2.23 -13.63 1.08
CA ALA A 2 2.98 -13.54 -0.19
C ALA A 2 2.07 -14.05 -1.33
N GLY A 3 1.83 -13.22 -2.34
CA GLY A 3 0.90 -13.55 -3.43
C GLY A 3 -0.51 -12.96 -3.32
N ALA A 4 -0.84 -12.21 -2.27
CA ALA A 4 -2.17 -11.56 -2.13
C ALA A 4 -2.47 -10.44 -3.15
N GLY A 5 -1.52 -10.13 -4.05
CA GLY A 5 -1.68 -9.12 -5.09
C GLY A 5 -1.14 -7.74 -4.75
N LYS A 6 -0.33 -7.59 -3.69
CA LYS A 6 0.28 -6.30 -3.29
C LYS A 6 1.05 -5.63 -4.43
N SER A 7 2.02 -6.32 -5.05
CA SER A 7 2.82 -5.75 -6.13
C SER A 7 1.96 -5.49 -7.38
N SER A 8 0.97 -6.32 -7.68
CA SER A 8 0.01 -6.07 -8.77
C SER A 8 -0.83 -4.82 -8.53
N LEU A 9 -1.36 -4.63 -7.31
CA LEU A 9 -2.10 -3.42 -6.94
C LEU A 9 -1.20 -2.18 -6.99
N ALA A 10 0.03 -2.29 -6.47
CA ALA A 10 0.99 -1.19 -6.54
C ALA A 10 1.32 -0.80 -7.99
N LEU A 11 1.50 -1.76 -8.90
CA LEU A 11 1.71 -1.49 -10.33
C LEU A 11 0.49 -0.82 -10.98
N GLN A 12 -0.74 -1.22 -10.63
CA GLN A 12 -1.95 -0.56 -11.11
C GLN A 12 -2.03 0.90 -10.62
N LEU A 13 -1.76 1.14 -9.35
CA LEU A 13 -1.74 2.50 -8.78
C LEU A 13 -0.67 3.37 -9.47
N ILE A 14 0.52 2.81 -9.73
CA ILE A 14 1.58 3.51 -10.48
C ILE A 14 1.11 3.83 -11.90
N ALA A 15 0.41 2.91 -12.57
CA ALA A 15 -0.17 3.16 -13.89
C ALA A 15 -1.23 4.28 -13.87
N PHE A 16 -1.90 4.49 -12.73
CA PHE A 16 -2.80 5.61 -12.49
C PHE A 16 -2.12 6.90 -11.99
N GLY A 17 -0.78 6.92 -11.89
CA GLY A 17 0.01 8.10 -11.54
C GLY A 17 0.49 8.16 -10.08
N ALA A 18 0.24 7.12 -9.28
CA ALA A 18 0.83 7.01 -7.95
C ALA A 18 2.36 6.85 -8.02
N ARG A 19 3.05 7.22 -6.94
CA ARG A 19 4.51 7.01 -6.79
C ARG A 19 4.79 5.98 -5.71
N LEU A 20 5.78 5.14 -5.94
CA LEU A 20 6.15 4.06 -5.03
C LEU A 20 7.10 4.55 -3.94
N ILE A 21 6.70 4.43 -2.67
CA ILE A 21 7.63 4.60 -1.54
C ILE A 21 8.54 3.36 -1.43
N SER A 22 7.95 2.16 -1.41
CA SER A 22 8.69 0.90 -1.28
C SER A 22 7.83 -0.29 -1.70
N ASP A 23 8.46 -1.37 -2.17
CA ASP A 23 7.87 -2.71 -2.23
C ASP A 23 8.52 -3.61 -1.15
N ASP A 24 7.77 -4.60 -0.66
CA ASP A 24 8.15 -5.57 0.40
C ASP A 24 8.54 -5.05 1.79
N ARG A 25 9.47 -4.10 1.90
CA ARG A 25 9.88 -3.51 3.18
C ARG A 25 9.69 -2.01 3.18
N THR A 26 8.98 -1.51 4.18
CA THR A 26 8.72 -0.09 4.41
C THR A 26 9.15 0.26 5.82
N GLU A 27 9.91 1.34 5.97
CA GLU A 27 10.19 1.88 7.29
C GLU A 27 9.02 2.77 7.71
N LEU A 28 8.42 2.48 8.86
CA LEU A 28 7.32 3.28 9.42
C LEU A 28 7.84 4.05 10.63
N ARG A 29 7.49 5.32 10.72
CA ARG A 29 7.84 6.19 11.85
C ARG A 29 6.60 6.94 12.30
N ALA A 30 6.31 6.92 13.59
CA ALA A 30 5.31 7.82 14.17
C ALA A 30 6.00 9.14 14.53
N VAL A 31 5.49 10.24 13.98
CA VAL A 31 5.99 11.60 14.22
C VAL A 31 4.79 12.47 14.56
N ASP A 32 4.74 13.01 15.78
CA ASP A 32 3.67 13.90 16.25
C ASP A 32 2.25 13.38 15.98
N GLY A 33 2.01 12.09 16.26
CA GLY A 33 0.72 11.42 16.05
C GLY A 33 0.40 11.09 14.59
N THR A 34 1.33 11.30 13.65
CA THR A 34 1.20 10.95 12.25
C THR A 34 2.11 9.78 11.90
N LEU A 35 1.58 8.75 11.24
CA LEU A 35 2.39 7.66 10.72
C LEU A 35 2.97 8.05 9.36
N VAL A 36 4.29 8.04 9.24
CA VAL A 36 5.01 8.36 8.00
C VAL A 36 5.70 7.11 7.46
N ALA A 37 5.47 6.82 6.18
CA ALA A 37 6.14 5.75 5.45
C ALA A 37 7.38 6.26 4.75
N HIS A 38 8.51 5.58 4.97
CA HIS A 38 9.81 5.87 4.38
C HIS A 38 10.24 4.74 3.43
N PRO A 39 10.91 5.08 2.32
CA PRO A 39 11.50 4.08 1.44
C PRO A 39 12.56 3.29 2.20
N ALA A 40 12.59 1.96 2.04
CA ALA A 40 13.68 1.16 2.59
C ALA A 40 14.98 1.44 1.78
N PRO A 41 16.11 1.79 2.43
CA PRO A 41 17.29 2.35 1.76
C PRO A 41 17.83 1.50 0.60
N ASN A 42 17.81 0.17 0.74
CA ASN A 42 18.44 -0.75 -0.21
C ASN A 42 17.51 -1.18 -1.37
N ILE A 43 16.23 -0.83 -1.32
CA ILE A 43 15.22 -1.27 -2.32
C ILE A 43 14.31 -0.12 -2.79
N ALA A 44 14.70 1.13 -2.50
CA ALA A 44 13.97 2.31 -2.93
C ALA A 44 13.78 2.32 -4.45
N GLY A 45 12.54 2.57 -4.90
CA GLY A 45 12.21 2.60 -6.33
C GLY A 45 12.32 1.25 -7.04
N LYS A 46 12.36 0.13 -6.31
CA LYS A 46 12.34 -1.23 -6.86
C LYS A 46 11.00 -1.89 -6.54
N ILE A 47 10.43 -2.57 -7.54
CA ILE A 47 9.19 -3.34 -7.40
C ILE A 47 9.30 -4.63 -8.19
N GLU A 48 8.88 -5.76 -7.61
CA GLU A 48 8.86 -7.04 -8.30
C GLU A 48 7.60 -7.15 -9.17
N ALA A 49 7.77 -7.23 -10.49
CA ALA A 49 6.72 -7.62 -11.41
C ALA A 49 6.87 -9.11 -11.72
N ARG A 50 6.02 -9.94 -11.11
CA ARG A 50 6.09 -11.40 -11.27
C ARG A 50 6.04 -11.81 -12.75
N GLY A 51 6.99 -12.63 -13.17
CA GLY A 51 7.15 -13.06 -14.56
C GLY A 51 7.90 -12.07 -15.47
N LEU A 52 8.19 -10.85 -15.00
CA LEU A 52 8.95 -9.83 -15.72
C LEU A 52 10.27 -9.47 -15.02
N GLY A 53 10.37 -9.72 -13.72
CA GLY A 53 11.54 -9.39 -12.89
C GLY A 53 11.37 -8.09 -12.11
N ILE A 54 12.48 -7.52 -11.66
CA ILE A 54 12.49 -6.31 -10.84
C ILE A 54 12.47 -5.08 -11.76
N LEU A 55 11.45 -4.24 -11.60
CA LEU A 55 11.33 -2.97 -12.31
C LEU A 55 11.90 -1.82 -11.48
N SER A 56 12.35 -0.79 -12.16
CA SER A 56 12.78 0.47 -11.52
C SER A 56 11.76 1.56 -11.78
N VAL A 57 11.33 2.24 -10.72
CA VAL A 57 10.39 3.37 -10.77
C VAL A 57 10.96 4.52 -9.92
N PRO A 58 10.56 5.77 -10.19
CA PRO A 58 10.93 6.89 -9.32
C PRO A 58 10.46 6.64 -7.88
N ALA A 59 11.40 6.67 -6.93
CA ALA A 59 11.07 6.55 -5.51
C ALA A 59 10.33 7.81 -5.03
N ALA A 60 9.23 7.61 -4.31
CA ALA A 60 8.55 8.68 -3.60
C ALA A 60 9.34 9.07 -2.34
N PRO A 61 9.27 10.35 -1.92
CA PRO A 61 9.81 10.76 -0.64
C PRO A 61 8.99 10.16 0.51
N PRO A 62 9.49 10.25 1.76
CA PRO A 62 8.70 9.92 2.93
C PRO A 62 7.33 10.63 2.90
N THR A 63 6.26 9.88 3.15
CA THR A 63 4.89 10.37 2.97
C THR A 63 3.99 9.89 4.12
N PRO A 64 3.09 10.73 4.66
CA PRO A 64 2.08 10.30 5.62
C PRO A 64 1.21 9.15 5.10
N VAL A 65 0.94 8.18 5.97
CA VAL A 65 0.03 7.05 5.67
C VAL A 65 -1.40 7.50 5.93
N ALA A 66 -2.24 7.49 4.89
CA ALA A 66 -3.64 7.90 5.01
C ALA A 66 -4.59 6.74 5.36
N ALA A 67 -4.26 5.52 4.92
CA ALA A 67 -5.08 4.33 5.14
C ALA A 67 -4.24 3.05 5.02
N LEU A 68 -4.80 1.96 5.52
CA LEU A 68 -4.27 0.61 5.41
C LEU A 68 -5.21 -0.23 4.55
N VAL A 69 -4.65 -1.03 3.64
CA VAL A 69 -5.42 -2.00 2.85
C VAL A 69 -4.98 -3.40 3.24
N ASP A 70 -5.90 -4.21 3.74
CA ASP A 70 -5.71 -5.64 3.95
C ASP A 70 -6.12 -6.40 2.69
N LEU A 71 -5.13 -6.97 2.00
CA LEU A 71 -5.35 -7.73 0.77
C LEU A 71 -5.70 -9.20 1.00
N ASP A 72 -5.58 -9.69 2.24
CA ASP A 72 -5.93 -11.06 2.60
C ASP A 72 -7.43 -11.20 2.91
N GLN A 73 -8.13 -10.08 3.13
CA GLN A 73 -9.57 -10.07 3.38
C GLN A 73 -10.30 -9.45 2.20
N ILE A 74 -11.28 -10.19 1.67
CA ILE A 74 -12.19 -9.68 0.64
C ILE A 74 -13.38 -9.03 1.35
N GLU A 75 -13.69 -7.80 0.97
CA GLU A 75 -14.90 -7.12 1.41
C GLU A 75 -16.12 -7.65 0.65
N THR A 76 -17.14 -8.06 1.39
CA THR A 76 -18.38 -8.64 0.85
C THR A 76 -19.60 -7.76 1.14
N ALA A 77 -19.48 -6.82 2.08
CA ALA A 77 -20.57 -5.91 2.40
C ALA A 77 -20.72 -4.86 1.29
N ARG A 78 -21.97 -4.63 0.85
CA ARG A 78 -22.28 -3.54 -0.09
C ARG A 78 -21.88 -2.17 0.46
N LEU A 79 -22.10 -1.95 1.76
CA LEU A 79 -21.64 -0.79 2.49
C LEU A 79 -20.81 -1.29 3.68
N PRO A 80 -19.47 -1.31 3.58
CA PRO A 80 -18.63 -1.82 4.65
C PRO A 80 -18.67 -0.90 5.87
N PRO A 81 -18.57 -1.45 7.09
CA PRO A 81 -18.42 -0.64 8.29
C PRO A 81 -17.08 0.11 8.25
N PHE A 82 -17.02 1.26 8.91
CA PHE A 82 -15.75 1.95 9.14
C PHE A 82 -14.90 1.13 10.11
N ARG A 83 -13.66 0.83 9.72
CA ARG A 83 -12.71 0.05 10.53
C ARG A 83 -11.46 0.89 10.76
N ILE A 84 -10.87 0.71 11.94
CA ILE A 84 -9.62 1.34 12.33
C ILE A 84 -8.64 0.23 12.69
N ARG A 85 -7.37 0.40 12.32
CA ARG A 85 -6.26 -0.41 12.83
C ARG A 85 -5.15 0.50 13.32
N ARG A 86 -4.67 0.23 14.53
CA ARG A 86 -3.56 0.96 15.15
C ARG A 86 -2.22 0.45 14.65
N MET A 87 -1.33 1.37 14.26
CA MET A 87 0.07 1.09 13.90
C MET A 87 0.98 2.15 14.52
N LEU A 88 1.98 1.72 15.31
CA LEU A 88 2.88 2.61 16.06
C LEU A 88 2.11 3.73 16.80
N ASP A 89 1.06 3.33 17.53
CA ASP A 89 0.16 4.21 18.28
C ASP A 89 -0.67 5.23 17.46
N VAL A 90 -0.67 5.10 16.14
CA VAL A 90 -1.51 5.90 15.24
C VAL A 90 -2.68 5.07 14.72
N ASP A 91 -3.89 5.58 14.88
CA ASP A 91 -5.12 4.96 14.38
C ASP A 91 -5.36 5.32 12.91
N LEU A 92 -5.40 4.30 12.04
CA LEU A 92 -5.58 4.48 10.60
C LEU A 92 -6.84 3.77 10.09
N PRO A 93 -7.55 4.35 9.11
CA PRO A 93 -8.61 3.65 8.39
C PRO A 93 -8.11 2.33 7.81
N LEU A 94 -8.89 1.26 8.00
CA LEU A 94 -8.61 -0.07 7.44
C LEU A 94 -9.64 -0.40 6.36
N LEU A 95 -9.15 -0.61 5.16
CA LEU A 95 -9.90 -1.10 4.01
C LEU A 95 -9.56 -2.58 3.79
N HIS A 96 -10.55 -3.34 3.35
CA HIS A 96 -10.35 -4.70 2.85
C HIS A 96 -10.34 -4.67 1.31
N LYS A 97 -9.75 -5.68 0.68
CA LYS A 97 -9.72 -5.80 -0.78
C LYS A 97 -11.13 -5.90 -1.35
N VAL A 98 -11.42 -5.13 -2.39
CA VAL A 98 -12.60 -5.36 -3.23
C VAL A 98 -12.18 -6.17 -4.44
N ASP A 99 -12.88 -7.26 -4.73
CA ASP A 99 -12.62 -8.11 -5.90
C ASP A 99 -13.26 -7.51 -7.17
N SER A 100 -12.72 -6.36 -7.59
CA SER A 100 -13.16 -5.61 -8.76
C SER A 100 -11.96 -4.96 -9.46
N PRO A 101 -11.92 -4.91 -10.81
CA PRO A 101 -10.92 -4.15 -11.54
C PRO A 101 -10.87 -2.66 -11.18
N SER A 102 -11.98 -2.11 -10.66
CA SER A 102 -12.08 -0.72 -10.23
C SER A 102 -11.42 -0.44 -8.88
N PHE A 103 -10.98 -1.47 -8.14
CA PHE A 103 -10.50 -1.29 -6.77
C PHE A 103 -9.30 -0.35 -6.68
N ALA A 104 -8.29 -0.55 -7.51
CA ALA A 104 -7.11 0.32 -7.56
C ALA A 104 -7.45 1.77 -7.92
N ALA A 105 -8.44 1.99 -8.78
CA ALA A 105 -8.87 3.33 -9.19
C ALA A 105 -9.73 4.05 -8.13
N ALA A 106 -10.23 3.32 -7.13
CA ALA A 106 -11.07 3.84 -6.06
C ALA A 106 -10.28 4.18 -4.78
N LEU A 107 -8.97 3.92 -4.76
CA LEU A 107 -8.04 4.29 -3.69
C LEU A 107 -7.45 5.68 -3.98
#